data_AF-A0A2B4SJI0-F1
#
_entry.id   AF-A0A2B4SJI0-F1
#
_cell.length_a   1.000
_cell.length_b   1.000
_cell.length_c   1.000
_cell.angle_alpha   90.00
_cell.angle_beta   90.00
_cell.angle_gamma   90.00
#
_symmetry.space_group_name_H-M   'P 1'
#
loop_
_entity.id
_entity.type
_entity.pdbx_description
1 polymer ?
#
loop_
_entity_poly.entity_id
_entity_poly.type
_entity_poly.pdbx_seq_one_letter_code
_entity_poly.pdbx_strand_id
1 'polypeptide(L)'
;MVRLFFLAFLVFRTSFAPVHGQHVTCERSFYKLGCFQDRTWYRSMSKLLINDRSKSSQSQQIDWTNWDAYVHGLACRCAQSASQHGFTMFGLQHYGECWSGPESCDQYSLYGDSEMCIGKNFTMCNVNDEGECVGKANANFVYLLLEEPEKEVGI
;
A
#
# COMPACT_ATOMS: atom_id res chain seq x y z
N MET A 1 25.05 18.32 61.01
CA MET A 1 25.37 17.88 59.63
C MET A 1 24.08 17.51 58.93
N VAL A 2 23.60 18.35 58.01
CA VAL A 2 22.47 18.00 57.12
C VAL A 2 22.97 18.22 55.71
N ARG A 3 23.19 17.13 54.96
CA ARG A 3 23.55 17.19 53.53
C ARG A 3 22.27 17.34 52.73
N LEU A 4 22.01 18.54 52.20
CA LEU A 4 20.97 18.74 51.18
C LEU A 4 21.44 18.07 49.88
N PHE A 5 20.74 17.01 49.46
CA PHE A 5 20.84 16.47 48.11
C PHE A 5 19.86 17.23 47.20
N PHE A 6 20.38 18.13 46.38
CA PHE A 6 19.61 18.72 45.29
C PHE A 6 19.46 17.67 44.17
N LEU A 7 18.29 17.02 44.11
CA LEU A 7 17.91 16.21 42.95
C LEU A 7 17.63 17.14 41.78
N ALA A 8 18.58 17.25 40.87
CA ALA A 8 18.38 17.91 39.59
C ALA A 8 17.42 17.04 38.74
N PHE A 9 16.14 17.39 38.71
CA PHE A 9 15.20 16.85 37.74
C PHE A 9 15.61 17.35 36.35
N LEU A 10 16.35 16.53 35.61
CA LEU A 10 16.55 16.73 34.17
C LEU A 10 15.20 16.56 33.49
N VAL A 11 14.52 17.68 33.24
CA VAL A 11 13.34 17.72 32.37
C VAL A 11 13.86 17.47 30.95
N PHE A 12 13.92 16.21 30.54
CA PHE A 12 14.14 15.85 29.14
C PHE A 12 12.93 16.37 28.36
N ARG A 13 13.08 17.56 27.77
CA ARG A 13 12.16 18.05 26.74
C ARG A 13 12.32 17.12 25.54
N THR A 14 11.47 16.09 25.43
CA THR A 14 11.35 15.33 24.19
C THR A 14 10.74 16.26 23.15
N SER A 15 11.59 16.90 22.36
CA SER A 15 11.19 17.63 21.17
C SER A 15 10.64 16.61 20.17
N PHE A 16 9.32 16.41 20.15
CA PHE A 16 8.66 15.71 19.05
C PHE A 16 8.66 16.65 17.84
N ALA A 17 9.71 16.56 17.02
CA ALA A 17 9.66 17.11 15.68
C ALA A 17 8.64 16.27 14.87
N PRO A 18 7.69 16.87 14.17
CA PRO A 18 6.85 16.12 13.24
C PRO A 18 7.74 15.53 12.14
N VAL A 19 7.76 14.21 12.03
CA VAL A 19 8.46 13.50 10.95
C VAL A 19 7.66 13.72 9.67
N HIS A 20 7.96 14.78 8.93
CA HIS A 20 7.49 14.93 7.55
C HIS A 20 8.13 13.81 6.70
N GLY A 21 7.30 12.90 6.17
CA GLY A 21 7.75 11.83 5.26
C GLY A 21 7.58 10.39 5.76
N GLN A 22 6.87 10.15 6.86
CA GLN A 22 6.65 8.78 7.34
C GLN A 22 5.44 8.14 6.64
N HIS A 23 5.71 7.29 5.65
CA HIS A 23 4.68 6.45 5.02
C HIS A 23 4.21 5.36 6.00
N VAL A 24 2.91 5.05 5.98
CA VAL A 24 2.38 3.85 6.66
C VAL A 24 3.13 2.63 6.09
N THR A 25 3.50 1.68 6.94
CA THR A 25 4.25 0.47 6.56
C THR A 25 3.59 -0.76 7.20
N CYS A 26 3.86 -1.94 6.66
CA CYS A 26 3.35 -3.22 7.15
C CYS A 26 4.29 -4.36 6.77
N GLU A 27 4.17 -5.48 7.49
CA GLU A 27 4.70 -6.74 7.00
C GLU A 27 3.90 -7.18 5.76
N ARG A 28 4.59 -7.75 4.77
CA ARG A 28 3.96 -8.17 3.51
C ARG A 28 3.09 -9.40 3.74
N SER A 29 1.79 -9.18 3.87
CA SER A 29 0.76 -10.23 3.90
C SER A 29 0.10 -10.40 2.52
N PHE A 30 0.86 -10.19 1.45
CA PHE A 30 0.37 -10.28 0.08
C PHE A 30 1.44 -10.78 -0.88
N TYR A 31 1.00 -11.48 -1.93
CA TYR A 31 1.83 -12.07 -2.97
C TYR A 31 1.67 -11.33 -4.30
N LYS A 32 2.78 -11.10 -5.01
CA LYS A 32 2.81 -10.41 -6.31
C LYS A 32 2.37 -11.35 -7.44
N LEU A 33 1.23 -11.09 -8.07
CA LEU A 33 0.73 -11.91 -9.18
C LEU A 33 1.25 -11.44 -10.54
N GLY A 34 1.23 -10.14 -10.82
CA GLY A 34 1.70 -9.62 -12.10
C GLY A 34 1.02 -8.33 -12.55
N CYS A 35 1.36 -7.91 -13.76
CA CYS A 35 0.84 -6.71 -14.39
C CYS A 35 -0.19 -7.06 -15.46
N PHE A 36 -1.41 -6.54 -15.33
CA PHE A 36 -2.53 -6.87 -16.20
C PHE A 36 -3.16 -5.61 -16.78
N GLN A 37 -3.67 -5.70 -18.00
CA GLN A 37 -4.38 -4.60 -18.64
C GLN A 37 -5.73 -4.38 -17.95
N ASP A 38 -6.13 -3.11 -17.85
CA ASP A 38 -7.42 -2.69 -17.32
C ASP A 38 -8.13 -1.72 -18.28
N ARG A 39 -9.45 -1.56 -18.13
CA ARG A 39 -10.23 -0.63 -18.95
C ARG A 39 -11.15 0.20 -18.06
N THR A 40 -11.14 1.52 -18.22
CA THR A 40 -11.88 2.43 -17.35
C THR A 40 -13.40 2.17 -17.32
N TRP A 41 -13.98 1.79 -18.46
CA TRP A 41 -15.43 1.61 -18.63
C TRP A 41 -15.93 0.21 -18.28
N TYR A 42 -15.03 -0.78 -18.29
CA TYR A 42 -15.32 -2.16 -17.91
C TYR A 42 -14.09 -2.65 -17.17
N ARG A 43 -14.06 -2.43 -15.87
CA ARG A 43 -12.88 -2.64 -15.04
C ARG A 43 -12.73 -4.13 -14.72
N SER A 44 -11.49 -4.60 -14.67
CA SER A 44 -11.12 -5.92 -14.10
C SER A 44 -11.40 -6.02 -12.59
N MET A 45 -11.38 -4.87 -11.90
CA MET A 45 -11.67 -4.73 -10.47
C MET A 45 -12.62 -3.54 -10.26
N SER A 46 -13.78 -3.79 -9.67
CA SER A 46 -14.93 -2.86 -9.71
C SER A 46 -14.97 -1.81 -8.58
N LYS A 47 -14.13 -1.93 -7.56
CA LYS A 47 -14.15 -1.08 -6.35
C LYS A 47 -12.87 -0.29 -6.20
N LEU A 48 -12.98 1.03 -6.23
CA LEU A 48 -11.91 1.95 -5.85
C LEU A 48 -11.92 2.12 -4.33
N LEU A 49 -10.88 1.61 -3.66
CA LEU A 49 -10.76 1.66 -2.20
C LEU A 49 -9.94 2.86 -1.72
N ILE A 50 -8.89 3.23 -2.48
CA ILE A 50 -8.01 4.35 -2.18
C ILE A 50 -7.75 5.12 -3.47
N ASN A 51 -7.76 6.45 -3.38
CA ASN A 51 -7.41 7.33 -4.49
C ASN A 51 -6.49 8.45 -4.03
N ASP A 52 -5.18 8.19 -4.04
CA ASP A 52 -4.18 9.19 -3.67
C ASP A 52 -3.91 10.20 -4.79
N ARG A 53 -4.54 10.05 -5.96
CA ARG A 53 -4.47 11.06 -7.04
C ARG A 53 -5.42 12.23 -6.80
N SER A 54 -6.46 12.00 -6.02
CA SER A 54 -7.40 13.02 -5.58
C SER A 54 -6.69 14.04 -4.68
N LYS A 55 -7.03 15.33 -4.79
CA LYS A 55 -6.56 16.39 -3.87
C LYS A 55 -7.43 16.52 -2.60
N SER A 56 -8.20 15.49 -2.26
CA SER A 56 -9.05 15.47 -1.06
C SER A 56 -8.23 15.37 0.22
N SER A 57 -8.76 15.86 1.33
CA SER A 57 -8.09 15.79 2.64
C SER A 57 -7.85 14.36 3.14
N GLN A 58 -8.57 13.37 2.59
CA GLN A 58 -8.40 11.94 2.89
C GLN A 58 -7.31 11.26 2.06
N SER A 59 -6.79 11.92 1.02
CA SER A 59 -5.74 11.37 0.15
C SER A 59 -4.36 11.68 0.74
N GLN A 60 -3.46 10.70 0.71
CA GLN A 60 -2.07 10.91 1.13
C GLN A 60 -1.20 11.61 0.07
N GLN A 61 -1.75 11.83 -1.13
CA GLN A 61 -1.02 12.24 -2.33
C GLN A 61 0.07 11.24 -2.74
N ILE A 62 0.40 11.20 -4.02
CA ILE A 62 1.55 10.43 -4.49
C ILE A 62 2.83 11.16 -4.05
N ASP A 63 3.67 10.48 -3.27
CA ASP A 63 4.99 10.98 -2.91
C ASP A 63 6.03 10.52 -3.92
N TRP A 64 6.26 11.37 -4.92
CA TRP A 64 7.25 11.17 -5.98
C TRP A 64 8.70 11.24 -5.48
N THR A 65 8.94 11.81 -4.30
CA THR A 65 10.28 11.95 -3.73
C THR A 65 10.69 10.68 -2.99
N ASN A 66 9.78 10.11 -2.20
CA ASN A 66 10.01 8.87 -1.45
C ASN A 66 9.22 7.70 -2.07
N TRP A 67 9.42 7.50 -3.38
CA TRP A 67 8.64 6.58 -4.21
C TRP A 67 8.52 5.16 -3.63
N ASP A 68 9.63 4.50 -3.33
CA ASP A 68 9.60 3.11 -2.86
C ASP A 68 8.82 2.98 -1.55
N ALA A 69 9.04 3.91 -0.60
CA ALA A 69 8.33 3.95 0.67
C ALA A 69 6.83 4.23 0.49
N TYR A 70 6.50 5.10 -0.46
CA TYR A 70 5.13 5.42 -0.81
C TYR A 70 4.38 4.23 -1.42
N VAL A 71 4.97 3.55 -2.41
CA VAL A 71 4.32 2.39 -3.06
C VAL A 71 4.15 1.25 -2.08
N HIS A 72 5.14 1.00 -1.21
CA HIS A 72 4.99 0.03 -0.12
C HIS A 72 3.82 0.41 0.80
N GLY A 73 3.75 1.67 1.24
CA GLY A 73 2.66 2.11 2.10
C GLY A 73 1.29 2.06 1.43
N LEU A 74 1.21 2.38 0.13
CA LEU A 74 -0.01 2.25 -0.66
C LEU A 74 -0.46 0.79 -0.71
N ALA A 75 0.46 -0.15 -0.96
CA ALA A 75 0.15 -1.58 -0.95
C ALA A 75 -0.37 -2.03 0.43
N CYS A 76 0.26 -1.60 1.51
CA CYS A 76 -0.18 -1.91 2.87
C CYS A 76 -1.60 -1.41 3.17
N ARG A 77 -1.89 -0.13 2.87
CA ARG A 77 -3.24 0.42 3.07
C ARG A 77 -4.26 -0.29 2.18
N CYS A 78 -3.88 -0.62 0.95
CA CYS A 78 -4.73 -1.31 0.00
C CYS A 78 -5.04 -2.74 0.47
N ALA A 79 -4.04 -3.47 0.95
CA ALA A 79 -4.20 -4.81 1.50
C ALA A 79 -5.15 -4.82 2.70
N GLN A 80 -4.94 -3.88 3.64
CA GLN A 80 -5.81 -3.71 4.79
C GLN A 80 -7.26 -3.39 4.38
N SER A 81 -7.44 -2.44 3.45
CA SER A 81 -8.77 -2.05 2.99
C SER A 81 -9.49 -3.17 2.26
N ALA A 82 -8.80 -3.90 1.37
CA ALA A 82 -9.35 -5.03 0.66
C ALA A 82 -9.78 -6.15 1.65
N SER A 83 -8.93 -6.47 2.62
CA SER A 83 -9.23 -7.44 3.68
C SER A 83 -10.46 -7.03 4.51
N GLN A 84 -10.58 -5.76 4.91
CA GLN A 84 -11.75 -5.25 5.65
C GLN A 84 -13.06 -5.35 4.87
N HIS A 85 -13.00 -5.34 3.54
CA HIS A 85 -14.16 -5.54 2.67
C HIS A 85 -14.43 -7.02 2.34
N GLY A 86 -13.62 -7.94 2.86
CA GLY A 86 -13.72 -9.38 2.55
C GLY A 86 -13.28 -9.72 1.13
N PHE A 87 -12.48 -8.87 0.49
CA PHE A 87 -11.88 -9.18 -0.80
C PHE A 87 -10.58 -9.96 -0.62
N THR A 88 -10.21 -10.72 -1.64
CA THR A 88 -9.06 -11.64 -1.64
C THR A 88 -7.86 -11.11 -2.42
N MET A 89 -8.05 -10.11 -3.27
CA MET A 89 -7.03 -9.53 -4.13
C MET A 89 -7.17 -8.02 -4.21
N PHE A 90 -6.09 -7.34 -4.56
CA PHE A 90 -6.12 -5.93 -4.90
C PHE A 90 -5.19 -5.61 -6.06
N GLY A 91 -5.48 -4.52 -6.76
CA GLY A 91 -4.69 -3.98 -7.86
C GLY A 91 -4.25 -2.56 -7.54
N LEU A 92 -2.98 -2.25 -7.81
CA LEU A 92 -2.47 -0.89 -7.77
C LEU A 92 -2.38 -0.33 -9.18
N GLN A 93 -2.96 0.84 -9.40
CA GLN A 93 -3.04 1.48 -10.71
C GLN A 93 -2.84 3.00 -10.61
N HIS A 94 -2.50 3.63 -11.74
CA HIS A 94 -2.35 5.07 -11.87
C HIS A 94 -1.45 5.66 -10.77
N TYR A 95 -0.42 4.90 -10.39
CA TYR A 95 0.57 5.22 -9.35
C TYR A 95 0.03 5.40 -7.93
N GLY A 96 -1.27 5.57 -7.72
CA GLY A 96 -1.84 5.95 -6.42
C GLY A 96 -3.28 5.49 -6.17
N GLU A 97 -3.81 4.63 -7.03
CA GLU A 97 -5.14 4.04 -6.84
C GLU A 97 -5.04 2.60 -6.35
N CYS A 98 -5.95 2.23 -5.46
CA CYS A 98 -6.18 0.88 -4.99
C CYS A 98 -7.53 0.39 -5.51
N TRP A 99 -7.52 -0.65 -6.33
CA TRP A 99 -8.70 -1.29 -6.87
C TRP A 99 -8.86 -2.71 -6.31
N SER A 100 -10.10 -3.16 -6.16
CA SER A 100 -10.45 -4.52 -5.73
C SER A 100 -11.92 -4.80 -6.10
N GLY A 101 -12.55 -5.78 -5.47
CA GLY A 101 -13.95 -6.14 -5.67
C GLY A 101 -14.20 -7.63 -5.49
N PRO A 102 -15.49 -8.02 -5.37
CA PRO A 102 -15.88 -9.40 -5.07
C PRO A 102 -15.48 -10.40 -6.17
N GLU A 103 -15.43 -9.98 -7.43
CA GLU A 103 -15.12 -10.83 -8.59
C GLU A 103 -13.64 -10.72 -9.01
N SER A 104 -12.78 -10.10 -8.19
CA SER A 104 -11.39 -9.83 -8.57
C SER A 104 -10.61 -11.11 -8.90
N CYS A 105 -10.84 -12.21 -8.19
CA CYS A 105 -10.20 -13.49 -8.49
C CYS A 105 -10.47 -13.99 -9.91
N ASP A 106 -11.69 -13.77 -10.41
CA ASP A 106 -12.11 -14.28 -11.72
C ASP A 106 -11.78 -13.30 -12.85
N GLN A 107 -11.62 -12.00 -12.52
CA GLN A 107 -11.56 -10.92 -13.52
C GLN A 107 -10.23 -10.16 -13.56
N TYR A 108 -9.30 -10.36 -12.61
CA TYR A 108 -8.07 -9.55 -12.55
C TYR A 108 -7.25 -9.57 -13.85
N SER A 109 -7.32 -10.66 -14.61
CA SER A 109 -6.61 -10.87 -15.88
C SER A 109 -7.51 -10.80 -17.12
N LEU A 110 -8.73 -10.25 -16.99
CA LEU A 110 -9.76 -10.21 -18.04
C LEU A 110 -9.27 -9.69 -19.40
N TYR A 111 -8.29 -8.77 -19.41
CA TYR A 111 -7.74 -8.18 -20.64
C TYR A 111 -6.32 -8.64 -20.98
N GLY A 112 -5.81 -9.66 -20.28
CA GLY A 112 -4.46 -10.19 -20.46
C GLY A 112 -3.37 -9.35 -19.81
N ASP A 113 -2.13 -9.74 -20.08
CA ASP A 113 -0.94 -9.15 -19.48
C ASP A 113 -0.66 -7.73 -19.98
N SER A 114 0.10 -6.98 -19.20
CA SER A 114 0.55 -5.63 -19.53
C SER A 114 2.01 -5.43 -19.14
N GLU A 115 2.72 -4.60 -19.89
CA GLU A 115 4.06 -4.14 -19.53
C GLU A 115 4.04 -2.77 -18.84
N MET A 116 2.86 -2.23 -18.59
CA MET A 116 2.67 -0.86 -18.09
C MET A 116 2.67 -0.79 -16.56
N CYS A 117 3.47 -1.60 -15.88
CA CYS A 117 3.69 -1.50 -14.43
C CYS A 117 5.14 -1.14 -14.12
N ILE A 118 5.32 -0.34 -13.07
CA ILE A 118 6.62 0.07 -12.57
C ILE A 118 6.77 -0.37 -11.12
N GLY A 119 8.01 -0.56 -10.70
CA GLY A 119 8.36 -0.87 -9.32
C GLY A 119 9.36 0.13 -8.78
N LYS A 120 10.39 -0.40 -8.13
CA LYS A 120 11.45 0.36 -7.48
C LYS A 120 12.04 1.45 -8.37
N ASN A 121 12.30 2.65 -7.83
CA ASN A 121 12.95 3.75 -8.57
C ASN A 121 12.29 4.08 -9.94
N PHE A 122 10.98 3.91 -10.07
CA PHE A 122 10.24 4.11 -11.32
C PHE A 122 10.66 3.22 -12.51
N THR A 123 11.39 2.14 -12.27
CA THR A 123 11.82 1.22 -13.32
C THR A 123 10.74 0.21 -13.66
N MET A 124 10.92 -0.51 -14.77
CA MET A 124 10.06 -1.63 -15.15
C MET A 124 9.90 -2.59 -13.98
N CYS A 125 8.66 -2.96 -13.67
CA CYS A 125 8.40 -3.85 -12.55
C CYS A 125 9.12 -5.19 -12.72
N ASN A 126 9.88 -5.59 -11.69
CA ASN A 126 10.39 -6.94 -11.54
C ASN A 126 9.63 -7.62 -10.38
N VAL A 127 8.89 -8.68 -10.72
CA VAL A 127 8.13 -9.45 -9.72
C VAL A 127 9.01 -10.12 -8.67
N ASN A 128 10.30 -10.29 -8.93
CA ASN A 128 11.25 -10.89 -7.99
C ASN A 128 11.94 -9.88 -7.07
N ASP A 129 11.79 -8.57 -7.32
CA ASP A 129 12.36 -7.55 -6.42
C ASP A 129 11.60 -7.56 -5.09
N GLU A 130 12.23 -7.10 -4.01
CA GLU A 130 11.52 -6.98 -2.72
C GLU A 130 10.43 -5.90 -2.76
N GLY A 131 10.64 -4.85 -3.55
CA GLY A 131 9.72 -3.73 -3.68
C GLY A 131 8.41 -4.08 -4.38
N GLU A 132 7.39 -3.30 -4.05
CA GLU A 132 6.08 -3.32 -4.65
C GLU A 132 6.10 -2.69 -6.05
N CYS A 133 5.16 -3.13 -6.87
CA CYS A 133 4.86 -2.57 -8.17
C CYS A 133 3.47 -1.91 -8.21
N VAL A 134 3.31 -0.99 -9.16
CA VAL A 134 2.06 -0.27 -9.41
C VAL A 134 1.91 -0.04 -10.91
N GLY A 135 0.67 -0.16 -11.39
CA GLY A 135 0.34 0.12 -12.78
C GLY A 135 0.39 1.62 -13.10
N LYS A 136 0.76 1.92 -14.34
CA LYS A 136 0.58 3.23 -14.97
C LYS A 136 -0.91 3.40 -15.34
N ALA A 137 -1.19 4.13 -16.42
CA ALA A 137 -2.56 4.22 -16.92
C ALA A 137 -3.04 2.88 -17.51
N ASN A 138 -4.27 2.49 -17.19
CA ASN A 138 -4.95 1.30 -17.73
C ASN A 138 -4.19 -0.03 -17.50
N ALA A 139 -3.45 -0.14 -16.40
CA ALA A 139 -2.85 -1.39 -15.96
C ALA A 139 -3.00 -1.53 -14.44
N ASN A 140 -3.32 -2.72 -13.96
CA ASN A 140 -3.27 -3.06 -12.55
C ASN A 140 -2.03 -3.91 -12.32
N PHE A 141 -1.18 -3.53 -11.35
CA PHE A 141 -0.31 -4.53 -10.75
C PHE A 141 -1.09 -5.23 -9.64
N VAL A 142 -1.30 -6.53 -9.77
CA VAL A 142 -2.23 -7.31 -8.96
C VAL A 142 -1.49 -8.09 -7.88
N TYR A 143 -2.07 -8.08 -6.69
CA TYR A 143 -1.62 -8.78 -5.50
C TYR A 143 -2.72 -9.70 -4.96
N LEU A 144 -2.33 -10.91 -4.58
CA LEU A 144 -3.15 -11.83 -3.81
C LEU A 144 -2.92 -11.59 -2.33
N LEU A 145 -3.98 -11.40 -1.55
CA LEU A 145 -3.87 -11.39 -0.09
C LEU A 145 -3.54 -12.78 0.41
N LEU A 146 -2.51 -12.87 1.24
CA LEU A 146 -2.23 -14.07 1.99
C LEU A 146 -3.09 -14.01 3.24
N GLU A 147 -3.84 -15.08 3.52
CA GLU A 147 -4.56 -15.19 4.78
C GLU A 147 -3.56 -14.94 5.92
N GLU A 148 -3.89 -14.04 6.85
CA GLU A 148 -3.11 -14.01 8.09
C GLU A 148 -3.30 -15.37 8.75
N PRO A 149 -2.22 -16.05 9.17
CA PRO A 149 -2.37 -17.28 9.94
C PRO A 149 -3.29 -16.94 11.11
N GLU A 150 -4.39 -17.68 11.22
CA GLU A 150 -5.47 -17.44 12.18
C GLU A 150 -4.85 -17.02 13.52
N LYS A 151 -5.16 -15.80 13.97
CA LYS A 151 -4.87 -15.44 15.37
C LYS A 151 -5.60 -16.49 16.20
N GLU A 152 -4.85 -17.39 16.83
CA GLU A 152 -5.42 -18.29 17.83
C GLU A 152 -6.25 -17.43 18.77
N VAL A 153 -7.57 -17.60 18.69
CA VAL A 153 -8.51 -17.00 19.63
C VAL A 153 -8.26 -17.75 20.93
N GLY A 154 -7.37 -17.19 21.75
CA GLY A 154 -7.13 -17.66 23.10
C GLY A 154 -8.46 -17.62 23.87
N ILE A 155 -9.00 -18.80 24.14
CA ILE A 155 -10.08 -19.06 25.10
C ILE A 155 -9.46 -19.03 26.50
#